data_AF-T0HNX1-F1
#
_entry.id   AF-T0HNX1-F1
#
_cell.length_a   1.000
_cell.length_b   1.000
_cell.length_c   1.000
_cell.angle_alpha   90.00
_cell.angle_beta   90.00
_cell.angle_gamma   90.00
#
_symmetry.space_group_name_H-M   'P 1'
#
loop_
_entity.id
_entity.type
_entity.pdbx_description
1 polymer ?
#
loop_
_entity_poly.entity_id
_entity_poly.type
_entity_poly.pdbx_seq_one_letter_code
_entity_poly.pdbx_strand_id
1 'polypeptide(L)'
;MRIGITLILLLGGCKPPPEGRAAMPGADVQRGRALVQRTGCAACHVIPGIRWPQGRLGPDLTHFARQGMIAGRVPNRPDMLAAFVRNAPALVSGTTMPAMPLNEGEARDVAAYLYTLD
;
A
#
# COMPACT_ATOMS: atom_id res chain seq x y z
N MET A 1 21.01 -2.09 -56.19
CA MET A 1 21.71 -1.60 -54.99
C MET A 1 20.68 -0.98 -54.06
N ARG A 2 20.35 -1.64 -52.93
CA ARG A 2 19.92 -1.07 -51.63
C ARG A 2 18.62 -0.24 -51.58
N ILE A 3 17.68 -0.35 -50.63
CA ILE A 3 17.49 -1.09 -49.38
C ILE A 3 15.96 -1.06 -49.17
N GLY A 4 15.33 -2.21 -48.91
CA GLY A 4 13.94 -2.27 -48.45
C GLY A 4 13.86 -1.86 -46.98
N ILE A 5 13.04 -0.87 -46.66
CA ILE A 5 12.79 -0.41 -45.28
C ILE A 5 11.53 -1.13 -44.79
N THR A 6 11.72 -2.23 -44.07
CA THR A 6 10.64 -2.87 -43.31
C THR A 6 10.52 -2.15 -41.98
N LEU A 7 9.49 -1.32 -41.82
CA LEU A 7 9.16 -0.65 -40.56
C LEU A 7 8.38 -1.63 -39.67
N ILE A 8 9.08 -2.35 -38.79
CA ILE A 8 8.48 -3.15 -37.73
C ILE A 8 8.32 -2.25 -36.50
N LEU A 9 7.13 -1.67 -36.34
CA LEU A 9 6.72 -0.96 -35.12
C LEU A 9 6.02 -1.96 -34.18
N LEU A 10 6.80 -2.64 -33.34
CA LEU A 10 6.29 -3.42 -32.21
C LEU A 10 6.02 -2.49 -31.02
N LEU A 11 4.87 -1.82 -31.01
CA LEU A 11 4.34 -1.15 -29.81
C LEU A 11 3.32 -2.06 -29.14
N GLY A 12 3.83 -3.05 -28.38
CA GLY A 12 3.00 -3.97 -27.62
C GLY A 12 3.62 -4.24 -26.26
N GLY A 13 3.47 -3.29 -25.33
CA GLY A 13 4.13 -3.34 -24.03
C GLY A 13 3.27 -2.91 -22.84
N CYS A 14 1.93 -2.97 -22.93
CA CYS A 14 1.12 -2.93 -21.72
C CYS A 14 1.23 -4.29 -21.03
N LYS A 15 2.32 -4.51 -20.27
CA LYS A 15 2.37 -5.66 -19.36
C LYS A 15 1.27 -5.41 -18.31
N PRO A 16 0.22 -6.25 -18.24
CA PRO A 16 -0.75 -6.11 -17.16
C PRO A 16 0.00 -6.17 -15.83
N PRO A 17 -0.41 -5.36 -14.83
CA PRO A 17 0.20 -5.44 -13.52
C PRO A 17 0.16 -6.90 -13.06
N PRO A 18 1.26 -7.42 -12.49
CA PRO A 18 1.31 -8.82 -12.09
C PRO A 18 0.11 -9.14 -11.21
N GLU A 19 -0.68 -10.13 -11.62
CA GLU A 19 -1.76 -10.68 -10.81
C GLU A 19 -1.17 -11.08 -9.46
N GLY A 20 -1.83 -10.68 -8.36
CA GLY A 20 -1.33 -10.95 -7.01
C GLY A 20 -0.40 -9.89 -6.41
N ARG A 21 -0.38 -8.65 -6.92
CA ARG A 21 0.36 -7.53 -6.30
C ARG A 21 0.03 -7.31 -4.81
N ALA A 22 -1.14 -7.76 -4.36
CA ALA A 22 -1.61 -7.68 -2.97
C ALA A 22 -1.57 -9.02 -2.21
N ALA A 23 -1.02 -10.09 -2.81
CA ALA A 23 -1.01 -11.40 -2.16
C ALA A 23 -0.11 -11.38 -0.91
N MET A 24 -0.71 -11.68 0.25
CA MET A 24 -0.02 -11.76 1.54
C MET A 24 -0.34 -13.10 2.22
N PRO A 25 0.32 -14.21 1.81
CA PRO A 25 0.11 -15.50 2.45
C PRO A 25 0.34 -15.43 3.97
N GLY A 26 -0.57 -16.05 4.73
CA GLY A 26 -0.53 -16.09 6.19
C GLY A 26 -0.99 -14.80 6.90
N ALA A 27 -1.30 -13.72 6.17
CA ALA A 27 -1.89 -12.53 6.75
C ALA A 27 -3.41 -12.67 6.91
N ASP A 28 -3.96 -12.06 7.94
CA ASP A 28 -5.38 -12.08 8.29
C ASP A 28 -5.98 -10.67 8.24
N VAL A 29 -6.88 -10.49 7.27
CA VAL A 29 -7.57 -9.23 7.01
C VAL A 29 -8.41 -8.77 8.22
N GLN A 30 -9.05 -9.69 8.95
CA GLN A 30 -9.91 -9.32 10.08
C GLN A 30 -9.08 -8.87 11.28
N ARG A 31 -7.96 -9.55 11.56
CA ARG A 31 -6.99 -9.08 12.55
C ARG A 31 -6.41 -7.72 12.14
N GLY A 32 -6.08 -7.53 10.86
CA GLY A 32 -5.63 -6.26 10.29
C GLY A 32 -6.62 -5.12 10.51
N ARG A 33 -7.91 -5.34 10.22
CA ARG A 33 -8.97 -4.37 10.47
C ARG A 33 -9.05 -3.99 11.96
N ALA A 34 -9.00 -4.98 12.85
CA ALA A 34 -9.01 -4.74 14.29
C ALA A 34 -7.76 -3.98 14.77
N LEU A 35 -6.60 -4.22 14.16
CA LEU A 35 -5.34 -3.51 14.44
C LEU A 35 -5.46 -2.04 14.02
N VAL A 36 -5.95 -1.76 12.82
CA VAL A 36 -6.15 -0.39 12.34
C VAL A 36 -7.04 0.44 13.27
N GLN A 37 -8.07 -0.20 13.85
CA GLN A 37 -8.97 0.46 14.81
C GLN A 37 -8.29 0.77 16.16
N ARG A 38 -7.49 -0.15 16.70
CA ARG A 38 -6.92 -0.01 18.05
C ARG A 38 -5.55 0.70 18.09
N THR A 39 -4.81 0.69 16.99
CA THR A 39 -3.42 1.19 16.94
C THR A 39 -3.34 2.65 16.48
N GLY A 40 -4.47 3.38 16.47
CA GLY A 40 -4.50 4.83 16.27
C GLY A 40 -4.37 5.30 14.82
N CYS A 41 -4.48 4.41 13.83
CA CYS A 41 -4.38 4.77 12.41
C CYS A 41 -5.39 5.88 12.01
N ALA A 42 -6.61 5.78 12.56
CA ALA A 42 -7.69 6.74 12.31
C ALA A 42 -7.47 8.14 12.90
N ALA A 43 -6.48 8.30 13.80
CA ALA A 43 -6.11 9.62 14.32
C ALA A 43 -5.50 10.52 13.23
N CYS A 44 -4.90 9.92 12.19
CA CYS A 44 -4.29 10.64 11.08
C CYS A 44 -5.00 10.43 9.74
N HIS A 45 -5.70 9.30 9.56
CA HIS A 45 -6.32 8.92 8.30
C HIS A 45 -7.84 8.83 8.38
N VAL A 46 -8.51 9.08 7.25
CA VAL A 46 -9.89 8.63 7.01
C VAL A 46 -9.84 7.20 6.52
N ILE A 47 -10.64 6.32 7.15
CA ILE A 47 -10.63 4.88 6.90
C ILE A 47 -12.08 4.37 6.82
N PRO A 48 -12.47 3.65 5.74
CA PRO A 48 -13.81 3.10 5.62
C PRO A 48 -14.21 2.23 6.81
N GLY A 49 -15.42 2.47 7.33
CA GLY A 49 -15.96 1.72 8.47
C GLY A 49 -15.45 2.15 9.85
N ILE A 50 -14.57 3.16 9.94
CA ILE A 50 -14.19 3.81 11.20
C ILE A 50 -14.82 5.20 11.24
N ARG A 51 -15.81 5.38 12.14
CA ARG A 51 -16.60 6.62 12.21
C ARG A 51 -15.89 7.77 12.94
N TRP A 52 -15.05 7.46 13.92
CA TRP A 52 -14.28 8.44 14.69
C TRP A 52 -13.07 7.74 15.34
N PRO A 53 -11.89 8.38 15.40
CA PRO A 53 -11.55 9.66 14.77
C PRO A 53 -11.46 9.56 13.24
N GLN A 54 -11.46 10.71 12.55
CA GLN A 54 -11.33 10.82 11.09
C GLN A 54 -10.21 11.82 10.74
N GLY A 55 -8.98 11.47 11.12
CA GLY A 55 -7.83 12.33 10.90
C GLY A 55 -7.60 12.65 9.42
N ARG A 56 -7.03 13.83 9.16
CA ARG A 56 -6.68 14.29 7.80
C ARG A 56 -5.23 14.79 7.69
N LEU A 57 -4.40 14.43 8.66
CA LEU A 57 -2.96 14.70 8.59
C LEU A 57 -2.30 13.79 7.55
N GLY A 58 -2.75 12.53 7.48
CA GLY A 58 -2.44 11.60 6.40
C GLY A 58 -3.51 11.62 5.30
N PRO A 59 -3.24 11.01 4.14
CA PRO A 59 -4.22 10.88 3.07
C PRO A 59 -5.42 10.01 3.46
N ASP A 60 -6.52 10.19 2.73
CA ASP A 60 -7.67 9.28 2.79
C ASP A 60 -7.28 7.89 2.26
N LEU A 61 -7.61 6.85 3.02
CA LEU A 61 -7.27 5.45 2.68
C LEU A 61 -8.40 4.70 1.98
N THR A 62 -9.52 5.36 1.65
CA THR A 62 -10.72 4.71 1.09
C THR A 62 -10.44 3.86 -0.15
N HIS A 63 -9.57 4.34 -1.05
CA HIS A 63 -9.20 3.64 -2.29
C HIS A 63 -7.73 3.22 -2.29
N PHE A 64 -7.20 2.83 -1.13
CA PHE A 64 -5.78 2.54 -0.97
C PHE A 64 -5.29 1.42 -1.91
N ALA A 65 -6.12 0.41 -2.18
CA ALA A 65 -5.77 -0.71 -3.05
C ALA A 65 -5.37 -0.28 -4.48
N ARG A 66 -5.86 0.88 -4.94
CA ARG A 66 -5.54 1.46 -6.26
C ARG A 66 -4.18 2.16 -6.29
N GLN A 67 -3.57 2.42 -5.14
CA GLN A 67 -2.33 3.20 -5.06
C GLN A 67 -1.15 2.40 -5.58
N GLY A 68 -0.45 2.94 -6.58
CA GLY A 68 0.79 2.35 -7.10
C GLY A 68 2.01 2.63 -6.22
N MET A 69 1.94 3.68 -5.39
CA MET A 69 3.06 4.19 -4.57
C MET A 69 2.61 4.45 -3.13
N ILE A 70 3.43 4.06 -2.17
CA ILE A 70 3.31 4.38 -0.75
C ILE A 70 4.00 5.72 -0.50
N ALA A 71 3.29 6.67 0.11
CA ALA A 71 3.76 8.03 0.41
C ALA A 71 4.37 8.76 -0.81
N GLY A 72 3.96 8.39 -2.04
CA GLY A 72 4.51 8.92 -3.29
C GLY A 72 5.99 8.60 -3.54
N ARG A 73 6.64 7.76 -2.73
CA ARG A 73 8.10 7.56 -2.74
C ARG A 73 8.53 6.12 -2.91
N VAL A 74 7.73 5.16 -2.46
CA VAL A 74 8.08 3.72 -2.49
C VAL A 74 7.03 2.96 -3.29
N PRO A 75 7.39 1.97 -4.13
CA PRO A 75 6.41 1.14 -4.82
C PRO A 75 5.49 0.41 -3.83
N ASN A 76 4.18 0.45 -4.09
CA ASN A 76 3.21 -0.29 -3.27
C ASN A 76 3.31 -1.78 -3.59
N ARG A 77 4.14 -2.49 -2.81
CA ARG A 77 4.34 -3.94 -2.83
C ARG A 77 4.13 -4.48 -1.41
N PRO A 78 3.70 -5.74 -1.22
CA PRO A 78 3.24 -6.22 0.08
C PRO A 78 4.28 -6.15 1.21
N ASP A 79 5.51 -6.53 0.90
CA ASP A 79 6.66 -6.48 1.81
C ASP A 79 6.97 -5.05 2.25
N MET A 80 6.98 -4.09 1.31
CA MET A 80 7.26 -2.69 1.62
C MET A 80 6.10 -2.02 2.34
N LEU A 81 4.85 -2.39 2.03
CA LEU A 81 3.71 -1.85 2.75
C LEU A 81 3.73 -2.28 4.20
N ALA A 82 3.98 -3.57 4.48
CA ALA A 82 4.12 -4.05 5.86
C ALA A 82 5.30 -3.36 6.56
N ALA A 83 6.45 -3.22 5.89
CA ALA A 83 7.61 -2.52 6.46
C ALA A 83 7.31 -1.04 6.76
N PHE A 84 6.62 -0.34 5.85
CA PHE A 84 6.22 1.05 6.01
C PHE A 84 5.18 1.23 7.12
N VAL A 85 4.16 0.37 7.18
CA VAL A 85 3.14 0.38 8.23
C VAL A 85 3.78 0.16 9.60
N ARG A 86 4.79 -0.70 9.70
CA ARG A 86 5.54 -0.91 10.95
C ARG A 86 6.42 0.30 11.31
N ASN A 87 7.21 0.79 10.37
CA ASN A 87 8.17 1.86 10.61
C ASN A 87 8.36 2.72 9.35
N ALA A 88 7.45 3.68 9.16
CA ALA A 88 7.49 4.57 8.01
C ALA A 88 8.77 5.42 7.94
N PRO A 89 9.31 6.00 9.05
CA PRO A 89 10.53 6.81 9.00
C PRO A 89 11.78 6.04 8.53
N ALA A 90 11.83 4.72 8.74
CA ALA A 90 12.93 3.88 8.27
C ALA A 90 12.93 3.66 6.75
N LEU A 91 11.76 3.71 6.10
CA LEU A 91 11.63 3.57 4.64
C LEU A 91 11.56 4.92 3.92
N VAL A 92 10.95 5.91 4.56
CA VAL A 92 10.70 7.24 3.99
C VAL A 92 11.11 8.29 5.01
N SER A 93 12.35 8.77 4.90
CA SER A 93 12.86 9.83 5.78
C SER A 93 12.01 11.10 5.68
N GLY A 94 11.76 11.73 6.83
CA GLY A 94 10.96 12.95 6.93
C GLY A 94 9.44 12.76 6.77
N THR A 95 8.94 11.52 6.75
CA THR A 95 7.50 11.27 6.89
C THR A 95 7.00 11.61 8.30
N THR A 96 5.74 12.07 8.39
CA THR A 96 5.08 12.35 9.67
C THR A 96 4.43 11.12 10.30
N MET A 97 4.26 10.03 9.53
CA MET A 97 3.77 8.75 10.08
C MET A 97 4.84 8.18 11.01
N PRO A 98 4.53 7.94 12.30
CA PRO A 98 5.51 7.45 13.26
C PRO A 98 5.81 5.96 13.04
N ALA A 99 6.79 5.43 13.78
CA ALA A 99 6.89 3.99 13.98
C ALA A 99 5.68 3.52 14.80
N MET A 100 4.99 2.49 14.30
CA MET A 100 3.77 1.98 14.92
C MET A 100 4.13 0.86 15.91
N PRO A 101 3.40 0.70 17.03
CA PRO A 101 3.61 -0.37 17.99
C PRO A 101 3.04 -1.69 17.45
N LEU A 102 3.62 -2.18 16.35
CA LEU A 102 3.23 -3.39 15.63
C LEU A 102 4.44 -4.30 15.49
N ASN A 103 4.26 -5.59 15.75
CA ASN A 103 5.25 -6.58 15.30
C ASN A 103 5.12 -6.84 13.78
N GLU A 104 6.02 -7.65 13.23
CA GLU A 104 6.04 -7.93 11.79
C GLU A 104 4.76 -8.61 11.27
N GLY A 105 4.24 -9.59 12.00
CA GLY A 105 3.00 -10.28 11.63
C GLY A 105 1.79 -9.35 11.65
N GLU A 106 1.69 -8.50 12.68
CA GLU A 106 0.62 -7.51 12.78
C GLU A 106 0.68 -6.47 11.65
N ALA A 107 1.88 -6.01 11.28
CA ALA A 107 2.04 -5.08 10.16
C ALA A 107 1.64 -5.72 8.83
N ARG A 108 1.87 -7.03 8.65
CA ARG A 108 1.39 -7.80 7.49
C ARG A 108 -0.14 -7.92 7.48
N ASP A 109 -0.76 -8.20 8.63
CA ASP A 109 -2.21 -8.26 8.76
C ASP A 109 -2.85 -6.90 8.41
N VAL A 110 -2.28 -5.79 8.90
CA VAL A 110 -2.72 -4.43 8.54
C VAL A 110 -2.56 -4.17 7.05
N ALA A 111 -1.40 -4.47 6.47
CA ALA A 111 -1.17 -4.29 5.03
C ALA A 111 -2.19 -5.08 4.18
N ALA A 112 -2.49 -6.33 4.57
CA ALA A 112 -3.51 -7.15 3.92
C ALA A 112 -4.90 -6.50 3.97
N TYR A 113 -5.28 -5.93 5.12
CA TYR A 113 -6.52 -5.16 5.23
C TYR A 113 -6.52 -3.90 4.37
N LEU A 114 -5.42 -3.15 4.32
CA LEU A 114 -5.35 -1.95 3.47
C LEU A 114 -5.55 -2.28 1.98
N TYR A 115 -5.09 -3.43 1.52
CA TYR A 115 -5.34 -3.90 0.15
C TYR A 115 -6.80 -4.30 -0.13
N THR A 116 -7.68 -4.37 0.88
CA THR A 116 -9.12 -4.56 0.66
C THR A 116 -9.90 -3.25 0.52
N LEU A 117 -9.23 -2.10 0.62
CA LEU A 117 -9.87 -0.78 0.55
C LEU A 117 -9.86 -0.29 -0.91
N ASP A 118 -11.00 -0.43 -1.61
CA ASP A 118 -11.19 -0.04 -3.01
C ASP A 118 -12.38 0.87 -3.26
#